data_AF-A0A5N6XA74-F1
#
_entry.id   AF-A0A5N6XA74-F1
#
_cell.length_a   1.000
_cell.length_b   1.000
_cell.length_c   1.000
_cell.angle_alpha   90.00
_cell.angle_beta   90.00
_cell.angle_gamma   90.00
#
_symmetry.space_group_name_H-M   'P 1'
#
loop_
_entity.id
_entity.type
_entity.pdbx_description
1 polymer ?
#
loop_
_entity_poly.entity_id
_entity_poly.type
_entity_poly.pdbx_seq_one_letter_code
_entity_poly.pdbx_strand_id
1 'polypeptide(L)'
;MEGAQCDDPPTSQAALSILTKFCLMHNLGDQFYAAFAAALMFPTHNLHKITIELPFLTTDARRSQIALSDTSAEYMAIDNKIPFYISLGCNRNVVVSSLCGSFWEPDIPCNLVSPWLHPVLKELPYKDGVNNIPGRYFELIALISGIRRPSISTLWVGAAISGLVPRILRLVQGGTPPLDRNGFPWTGSPQSFMDLPGSGPYFSPGACGENVIQ
;
A
#
# COMPACT_ATOMS: atom_id res chain seq x y z
N MET A 1 28.13 -33.09 27.30
CA MET A 1 28.34 -31.90 26.45
C MET A 1 27.52 -32.12 25.19
N GLU A 2 26.22 -31.85 25.27
CA GLU A 2 25.35 -31.84 24.09
C GLU A 2 25.62 -30.53 23.35
N GLY A 3 26.15 -30.65 22.13
CA GLY A 3 26.31 -29.52 21.24
C GLY A 3 24.93 -28.98 20.87
N ALA A 4 24.71 -27.69 21.08
CA ALA A 4 23.52 -27.00 20.60
C ALA A 4 23.45 -27.16 19.08
N GLN A 5 22.53 -28.00 18.63
CA GLN A 5 22.20 -28.15 17.21
C GLN A 5 21.67 -26.79 16.73
N CYS A 6 22.40 -26.15 15.83
CA CYS A 6 21.99 -24.88 15.23
C CYS A 6 20.88 -25.22 14.25
N ASP A 7 19.62 -25.07 14.68
CA ASP A 7 18.47 -25.28 13.80
C ASP A 7 18.53 -24.25 12.66
N ASP A 8 18.65 -24.74 11.43
CA ASP A 8 18.62 -23.88 10.24
C ASP A 8 17.29 -23.11 10.18
N PRO A 9 17.31 -21.83 9.75
CA PRO A 9 16.09 -21.05 9.64
C PRO A 9 15.11 -21.69 8.64
N PRO A 10 13.80 -21.68 8.92
CA PRO A 10 12.82 -22.27 8.01
C PRO A 10 12.84 -21.57 6.65
N THR A 11 12.54 -22.31 5.59
CA THR A 11 12.32 -21.72 4.26
C THR A 11 11.14 -20.74 4.29
N SER A 12 11.09 -19.78 3.36
CA SER A 12 9.99 -18.80 3.27
C SER A 12 8.60 -19.47 3.27
N GLN A 13 8.48 -20.57 2.52
CA GLN A 13 7.24 -21.35 2.45
C GLN A 13 6.92 -22.07 3.77
N ALA A 14 7.93 -22.64 4.43
CA ALA A 14 7.76 -23.27 5.74
C ALA A 14 7.34 -22.24 6.80
N ALA A 15 7.99 -21.07 6.83
CA ALA A 15 7.65 -19.97 7.73
C ALA A 15 6.22 -19.48 7.51
N LEU A 16 5.80 -19.27 6.25
CA LEU A 16 4.43 -18.88 5.94
C LEU A 16 3.42 -19.96 6.38
N SER A 17 3.74 -21.23 6.18
CA SER A 17 2.86 -22.34 6.62
C SER A 17 2.69 -22.37 8.14
N ILE A 18 3.75 -22.08 8.90
CA ILE A 18 3.70 -22.00 10.37
C ILE A 18 2.85 -20.81 10.79
N LEU A 19 3.09 -19.63 10.21
CA LEU A 19 2.30 -18.42 10.49
C LEU A 19 0.82 -18.62 10.16
N THR A 20 0.51 -19.28 9.05
CA THR A 20 -0.86 -19.56 8.62
C THR A 20 -1.54 -20.50 9.61
N LYS A 21 -0.88 -21.60 10.01
CA LYS A 21 -1.40 -22.52 11.04
C LYS A 21 -1.67 -21.80 12.35
N PHE A 22 -0.75 -20.94 12.79
CA PHE A 22 -0.94 -20.11 13.98
C PHE A 22 -2.17 -19.22 13.86
N CYS A 23 -2.32 -18.51 12.74
CA CYS A 23 -3.48 -17.63 12.51
C CYS A 23 -4.80 -18.41 12.50
N LEU A 24 -4.84 -19.59 11.89
CA LEU A 24 -6.01 -20.46 11.87
C LEU A 24 -6.37 -20.99 13.27
N MET A 25 -5.37 -21.40 14.06
CA MET A 25 -5.58 -21.86 15.44
C MET A 25 -6.20 -20.78 16.33
N HIS A 26 -5.85 -19.53 16.10
CA HIS A 26 -6.34 -18.38 16.86
C HIS A 26 -7.49 -17.63 16.18
N ASN A 27 -8.01 -18.13 15.05
CA ASN A 27 -9.08 -17.51 14.26
C ASN A 27 -8.79 -16.04 13.86
N LEU A 28 -7.54 -15.76 13.48
CA LEU A 28 -7.03 -14.43 13.14
C LEU A 28 -7.17 -14.07 11.65
N GLY A 29 -7.98 -14.80 10.88
CA GLY A 29 -8.10 -14.75 9.40
C GLY A 29 -7.74 -13.41 8.76
N ASP A 30 -8.63 -12.40 8.86
CA ASP A 30 -8.42 -11.07 8.26
C ASP A 30 -7.35 -10.23 8.98
N GLN A 31 -7.11 -10.51 10.26
CA GLN A 31 -6.09 -9.82 11.05
C GLN A 31 -4.67 -10.14 10.57
N PHE A 32 -4.45 -11.32 9.98
CA PHE A 32 -3.17 -11.68 9.37
C PHE A 32 -2.78 -10.67 8.27
N TYR A 33 -3.70 -10.37 7.37
CA TYR A 33 -3.47 -9.43 6.27
C TYR A 33 -3.27 -8.01 6.76
N ALA A 34 -4.11 -7.60 7.70
CA ALA A 34 -4.02 -6.29 8.34
C ALA A 34 -2.65 -6.11 9.02
N ALA A 35 -2.21 -7.12 9.79
CA ALA A 35 -0.91 -7.12 10.45
C ALA A 35 0.25 -7.18 9.45
N PHE A 36 0.15 -7.98 8.39
CA PHE A 36 1.16 -8.04 7.32
C PHE A 36 1.29 -6.69 6.63
N ALA A 37 0.18 -6.07 6.21
CA ALA A 37 0.18 -4.76 5.60
C ALA A 37 0.79 -3.69 6.52
N ALA A 38 0.46 -3.71 7.81
CA ALA A 38 1.06 -2.80 8.79
C ALA A 38 2.56 -3.03 8.94
N ALA A 39 3.02 -4.29 8.98
CA ALA A 39 4.44 -4.64 9.09
C ALA A 39 5.27 -4.13 7.89
N LEU A 40 4.70 -4.11 6.68
CA LEU A 40 5.35 -3.53 5.49
C LEU A 40 5.66 -2.04 5.65
N MET A 41 4.95 -1.33 6.54
CA MET A 41 5.18 0.10 6.79
C MET A 41 6.33 0.36 7.77
N PHE A 42 6.79 -0.63 8.53
CA PHE A 42 7.77 -0.42 9.61
C PHE A 42 9.09 0.20 9.12
N PRO A 43 9.68 -0.24 7.98
CA PRO A 43 10.87 0.42 7.43
C PRO A 43 10.64 1.91 7.11
N THR A 44 9.43 2.25 6.63
CA THR A 44 9.03 3.62 6.31
C THR A 44 8.82 4.48 7.56
N HIS A 45 8.26 3.90 8.64
CA HIS A 45 8.19 4.54 9.95
C HIS A 45 9.60 4.89 10.47
N ASN A 46 10.55 3.96 10.36
CA ASN A 46 11.93 4.20 10.77
C ASN A 46 12.63 5.29 9.92
N LEU A 47 12.33 5.38 8.62
CA LEU A 47 12.82 6.46 7.76
C LEU A 47 12.37 7.82 8.25
N HIS A 48 11.07 7.97 8.54
CA HIS A 48 10.50 9.24 8.95
C HIS A 48 10.59 9.53 10.44
N LYS A 49 11.13 8.60 11.24
CA LYS A 49 11.22 8.68 12.71
C LYS A 49 9.86 8.92 13.34
N ILE A 50 8.86 8.18 12.86
CA ILE A 50 7.48 8.23 13.33
C ILE A 50 7.19 6.97 14.13
N THR A 51 6.66 7.14 15.34
CA THR A 51 6.20 6.03 16.18
C THR A 51 5.10 5.24 15.46
N ILE A 52 5.18 3.91 15.53
CA ILE A 52 4.13 3.04 15.00
C ILE A 52 3.01 2.99 16.03
N GLU A 53 1.80 3.34 15.61
CA GLU A 53 0.60 3.23 16.45
C GLU A 53 -0.20 2.05 15.92
N LEU A 54 -0.12 0.89 16.62
CA LEU A 54 -0.87 -0.30 16.22
C LEU A 54 -2.17 -0.38 17.02
N PRO A 55 -3.29 -0.75 16.39
CA PRO A 55 -4.51 -1.04 17.12
C PRO A 55 -4.29 -2.24 18.05
N PHE A 56 -4.91 -2.21 19.22
CA PHE A 56 -4.94 -3.38 20.09
C PHE A 56 -5.66 -4.53 19.38
N LEU A 57 -4.99 -5.69 19.32
CA LEU A 57 -5.58 -6.92 18.82
C LEU A 57 -6.79 -7.25 19.68
N THR A 58 -7.98 -7.11 19.10
CA THR A 58 -9.23 -7.44 19.78
C THR A 58 -9.50 -8.94 19.58
N THR A 59 -9.42 -9.70 20.68
CA THR A 59 -9.86 -11.11 20.70
C THR A 59 -11.38 -11.24 20.57
N ASP A 60 -12.11 -10.14 20.77
CA ASP A 60 -13.57 -10.04 20.70
C ASP A 60 -14.09 -9.69 19.30
N ALA A 61 -13.22 -9.64 18.28
CA ALA A 61 -13.67 -9.54 16.90
C ALA A 61 -14.70 -10.66 16.68
N ARG A 62 -15.98 -10.29 16.57
CA ARG A 62 -17.11 -11.21 16.32
C ARG A 62 -16.59 -12.29 15.39
N ARG A 63 -16.51 -13.54 15.86
CA ARG A 63 -16.01 -14.70 15.11
C ARG A 63 -16.35 -14.48 13.64
N SER A 64 -15.37 -14.02 12.86
CA SER A 64 -15.58 -13.90 11.43
C SER A 64 -15.70 -15.35 11.00
N GLN A 65 -16.92 -15.80 10.72
CA GLN A 65 -17.20 -17.14 10.26
C GLN A 65 -16.77 -17.23 8.80
N ILE A 66 -15.51 -16.91 8.51
CA ILE A 66 -14.90 -17.23 7.23
C ILE A 66 -14.62 -18.72 7.31
N ALA A 67 -15.35 -19.49 6.52
CA ALA A 67 -15.18 -20.93 6.46
C ALA A 67 -13.73 -21.27 6.08
N LEU A 68 -13.15 -22.26 6.74
CA LEU A 68 -11.80 -22.80 6.51
C LEU A 68 -11.51 -23.16 5.04
N SER A 69 -12.56 -23.31 4.20
CA SER A 69 -12.45 -23.61 2.77
C SER A 69 -12.14 -22.39 1.89
N ASP A 70 -12.64 -21.19 2.22
CA ASP A 70 -12.38 -19.97 1.42
C ASP A 70 -10.97 -19.43 1.67
N THR A 71 -10.47 -19.62 2.89
CA THR A 71 -9.16 -19.15 3.31
C THR A 71 -8.04 -19.81 2.50
N SER A 72 -8.14 -21.09 2.13
CA SER A 72 -7.05 -21.79 1.41
C SER A 72 -6.77 -21.22 0.01
N ALA A 73 -7.80 -20.78 -0.72
CA ALA A 73 -7.63 -20.20 -2.06
C ALA A 73 -7.08 -18.78 -1.99
N GLU A 74 -7.56 -17.99 -1.03
CA GLU A 74 -7.02 -16.67 -0.73
C GLU A 74 -5.55 -16.78 -0.30
N TYR A 75 -5.21 -17.65 0.66
CA TYR A 75 -3.84 -17.93 1.13
C TYR A 75 -2.87 -18.25 -0.01
N MET A 76 -3.26 -19.12 -0.94
CA MET A 76 -2.44 -19.41 -2.12
C MET A 76 -2.26 -18.20 -3.05
N ALA A 77 -3.27 -17.36 -3.19
CA ALA A 77 -3.15 -16.12 -3.97
C ALA A 77 -2.21 -15.09 -3.33
N ILE A 78 -2.07 -15.11 -2.00
CA ILE A 78 -1.16 -14.21 -1.26
C ILE A 78 0.26 -14.72 -1.25
N ASP A 79 0.49 -16.03 -1.13
CA ASP A 79 1.84 -16.61 -1.20
C ASP A 79 2.57 -16.10 -2.44
N ASN A 80 1.86 -16.02 -3.58
CA ASN A 80 2.38 -15.47 -4.83
C ASN A 80 2.66 -13.96 -4.80
N LYS A 81 2.00 -13.19 -3.94
CA LYS A 81 2.13 -11.72 -3.83
C LYS A 81 3.01 -11.27 -2.65
N ILE A 82 3.29 -12.13 -1.69
CA ILE A 82 4.13 -11.83 -0.53
C ILE A 82 5.52 -11.35 -0.96
N PRO A 83 6.26 -12.04 -1.86
CA PRO A 83 7.57 -11.60 -2.28
C PRO A 83 7.53 -10.18 -2.86
N PHE A 84 6.54 -9.90 -3.71
CA PHE A 84 6.32 -8.58 -4.29
C PHE A 84 6.15 -7.50 -3.21
N TYR A 85 5.24 -7.70 -2.25
CA TYR A 85 4.98 -6.71 -1.21
C TYR A 85 6.14 -6.56 -0.22
N ILE A 86 6.83 -7.64 0.13
CA ILE A 86 8.04 -7.57 0.97
C ILE A 86 9.13 -6.77 0.26
N SER A 87 9.41 -7.08 -1.01
CA SER A 87 10.39 -6.32 -1.82
C SER A 87 10.02 -4.84 -1.90
N LEU A 88 8.73 -4.54 -2.08
CA LEU A 88 8.23 -3.17 -2.12
C LEU A 88 8.41 -2.46 -0.77
N GLY A 89 8.08 -3.12 0.34
CA GLY A 89 8.25 -2.60 1.71
C GLY A 89 9.71 -2.33 2.09
N CYS A 90 10.65 -3.10 1.53
CA CYS A 90 12.08 -2.85 1.68
C CYS A 90 12.54 -1.54 1.02
N ASN A 91 11.83 -1.07 -0.02
CA ASN A 91 12.08 0.24 -0.62
C ASN A 91 11.12 1.30 -0.08
N ARG A 92 11.46 1.81 1.10
CA ARG A 92 10.81 2.92 1.80
C ARG A 92 10.53 4.16 0.93
N ASN A 93 11.39 4.50 -0.04
CA ASN A 93 11.17 5.66 -0.90
C ASN A 93 10.04 5.39 -1.90
N VAL A 94 10.04 4.21 -2.51
CA VAL A 94 8.97 3.75 -3.40
C VAL A 94 7.64 3.67 -2.66
N VAL A 95 7.61 3.20 -1.41
CA VAL A 95 6.37 3.16 -0.62
C VAL A 95 5.80 4.57 -0.44
N VAL A 96 6.61 5.52 0.02
CA VAL A 96 6.14 6.89 0.28
C VAL A 96 5.75 7.59 -1.02
N SER A 97 6.53 7.44 -2.09
CA SER A 97 6.24 8.05 -3.38
C SER A 97 4.97 7.47 -4.02
N SER A 98 4.71 6.17 -3.85
CA SER A 98 3.50 5.51 -4.36
C SER A 98 2.24 5.97 -3.60
N LEU A 99 2.35 6.07 -2.27
CA LEU A 99 1.27 6.60 -1.44
C LEU A 99 0.99 8.06 -1.80
N CYS A 100 2.00 8.91 -1.95
CA CYS A 100 1.80 10.29 -2.38
C CYS A 100 1.24 10.40 -3.81
N GLY A 101 1.69 9.54 -4.73
CA GLY A 101 1.22 9.48 -6.11
C GLY A 101 -0.26 9.12 -6.27
N SER A 102 -0.92 8.60 -5.22
CA SER A 102 -2.38 8.42 -5.21
C SER A 102 -3.15 9.74 -5.31
N PHE A 103 -2.49 10.84 -4.93
CA PHE A 103 -2.96 12.22 -5.05
C PHE A 103 -2.39 12.91 -6.29
N TRP A 104 -2.00 12.16 -7.31
CA TRP A 104 -1.62 12.71 -8.60
C TRP A 104 -2.60 12.23 -9.68
N GLU A 105 -3.01 13.16 -10.53
CA GLU A 105 -3.93 12.93 -11.65
C GLU A 105 -3.40 13.72 -12.87
N PRO A 106 -3.10 13.05 -14.01
CA PRO A 106 -2.56 13.71 -15.19
C PRO A 106 -3.47 14.79 -15.80
N ASP A 107 -4.79 14.61 -15.69
CA ASP A 107 -5.77 15.52 -16.28
C ASP A 107 -5.95 16.82 -15.48
N ILE A 108 -5.31 16.91 -14.30
CA ILE A 108 -5.40 18.08 -13.43
C ILE A 108 -4.20 18.99 -13.69
N PRO A 109 -4.41 20.19 -14.26
CA PRO A 109 -3.31 21.11 -14.50
C PRO A 109 -2.77 21.66 -13.17
N CYS A 110 -1.49 22.02 -13.15
CA CYS A 110 -0.78 22.40 -11.92
C CYS A 110 -1.44 23.55 -11.15
N ASN A 111 -2.07 24.50 -11.84
CA ASN A 111 -2.79 25.62 -11.23
C ASN A 111 -4.10 25.20 -10.55
N LEU A 112 -4.63 24.00 -10.82
CA LEU A 112 -5.85 23.45 -10.22
C LEU A 112 -5.58 22.37 -9.17
N VAL A 113 -4.31 22.03 -8.89
CA VAL A 113 -3.95 21.00 -7.89
C VAL A 113 -4.45 21.36 -6.49
N SER A 114 -4.36 22.64 -6.10
CA SER A 114 -4.83 23.08 -4.77
C SER A 114 -6.35 22.92 -4.61
N PRO A 115 -7.19 23.44 -5.52
CA PRO A 115 -8.63 23.13 -5.53
C PRO A 115 -8.96 21.64 -5.59
N TRP A 116 -8.20 20.87 -6.38
CA TRP A 116 -8.44 19.42 -6.54
C TRP A 116 -8.15 18.64 -5.25
N LEU A 117 -7.13 19.03 -4.47
CA LEU A 117 -6.83 18.44 -3.16
C LEU A 117 -7.75 18.93 -2.04
N HIS A 118 -8.44 20.05 -2.22
CA HIS A 118 -9.22 20.72 -1.17
C HIS A 118 -10.25 19.80 -0.49
N PRO A 119 -11.08 19.02 -1.23
CA PRO A 119 -12.10 18.19 -0.59
C PRO A 119 -11.50 17.17 0.38
N VAL A 120 -10.37 16.56 0.00
CA VAL A 120 -9.75 15.47 0.77
C VAL A 120 -8.95 16.01 1.97
N LEU A 121 -8.31 17.19 1.83
CA LEU A 121 -7.45 17.77 2.86
C LEU A 121 -8.17 18.74 3.81
N LYS A 122 -9.25 19.38 3.37
CA LYS A 122 -9.89 20.50 4.08
C LYS A 122 -11.36 20.31 4.39
N GLU A 123 -12.10 19.50 3.62
CA GLU A 123 -13.54 19.31 3.86
C GLU A 123 -13.81 17.98 4.58
N LEU A 124 -13.23 16.88 4.07
CA LEU A 124 -13.44 15.54 4.59
C LEU A 124 -13.14 15.38 6.10
N PRO A 125 -12.08 15.98 6.68
CA PRO A 125 -11.81 15.85 8.11
C PRO A 125 -12.92 16.41 9.01
N TYR A 126 -13.64 17.44 8.55
CA TYR A 126 -14.66 18.15 9.33
C TYR A 126 -16.08 17.72 8.99
N LYS A 127 -16.25 16.75 8.08
CA LYS A 127 -17.56 16.23 7.71
C LYS A 127 -18.22 15.50 8.89
N ASP A 128 -19.50 15.74 9.08
CA ASP A 128 -20.30 15.07 10.11
C ASP A 128 -20.19 13.54 9.97
N GLY A 129 -19.95 12.87 11.10
CA GLY A 129 -19.71 11.41 11.15
C GLY A 129 -18.25 10.98 10.89
N VAL A 130 -17.40 11.86 10.35
CA VAL A 130 -15.95 11.63 10.25
C VAL A 130 -15.22 12.20 11.46
N ASN A 131 -15.51 13.46 11.81
CA ASN A 131 -14.88 14.15 12.93
C ASN A 131 -15.18 13.51 14.31
N ASN A 132 -16.32 12.83 14.43
CA ASN A 132 -16.79 12.27 15.70
C ASN A 132 -16.13 10.94 16.08
N ILE A 133 -15.42 10.29 15.14
CA ILE A 133 -14.85 8.95 15.32
C ILE A 133 -13.33 9.04 15.10
N PRO A 134 -12.50 8.81 16.15
CA PRO A 134 -11.05 8.81 16.01
C PRO A 134 -10.59 7.82 14.92
N GLY A 135 -9.64 8.25 14.07
CA GLY A 135 -9.07 7.40 13.01
C GLY A 135 -9.93 7.24 11.76
N ARG A 136 -11.24 7.52 11.81
CA ARG A 136 -12.18 7.35 10.69
C ARG A 136 -11.78 8.14 9.44
N TYR A 137 -11.23 9.33 9.62
CA TYR A 137 -10.68 10.12 8.52
C TYR A 137 -9.59 9.34 7.77
N PHE A 138 -8.64 8.72 8.47
CA PHE A 138 -7.53 7.99 7.85
C PHE A 138 -7.98 6.68 7.21
N GLU A 139 -8.98 6.00 7.79
CA GLU A 139 -9.65 4.86 7.15
C GLU A 139 -10.26 5.24 5.80
N LEU A 140 -10.99 6.36 5.75
CA LEU A 140 -11.60 6.85 4.52
C LEU A 140 -10.55 7.24 3.47
N ILE A 141 -9.44 7.86 3.90
CA ILE A 141 -8.32 8.16 3.00
C ILE A 141 -7.75 6.87 2.40
N ALA A 142 -7.51 5.84 3.22
CA ALA A 142 -6.99 4.56 2.74
C ALA A 142 -7.97 3.88 1.77
N LEU A 143 -9.28 3.93 2.05
CA LEU A 143 -10.32 3.40 1.17
C LEU A 143 -10.38 4.15 -0.17
N ILE A 144 -10.46 5.48 -0.15
CA ILE A 144 -10.52 6.31 -1.36
C ILE A 144 -9.28 6.09 -2.22
N SER A 145 -8.09 6.12 -1.60
CA SER A 145 -6.83 5.93 -2.32
C SER A 145 -6.66 4.49 -2.82
N GLY A 146 -7.13 3.49 -2.05
CA GLY A 146 -7.17 2.10 -2.48
C GLY A 146 -8.09 1.88 -3.69
N ILE A 147 -9.25 2.54 -3.75
CA ILE A 147 -10.15 2.51 -4.90
C ILE A 147 -9.49 3.18 -6.11
N ARG A 148 -8.83 4.33 -5.92
CA ARG A 148 -8.13 5.04 -7.00
C ARG A 148 -6.94 4.25 -7.55
N ARG A 149 -6.22 3.53 -6.69
CA ARG A 149 -5.00 2.78 -7.05
C ARG A 149 -5.03 1.37 -6.42
N PRO A 150 -5.78 0.42 -7.01
CA PRO A 150 -5.96 -0.91 -6.42
C PRO A 150 -4.66 -1.70 -6.22
N SER A 151 -3.64 -1.48 -7.06
CA SER A 151 -2.36 -2.19 -6.98
C SER A 151 -1.58 -1.91 -5.70
N ILE A 152 -1.76 -0.72 -5.11
CA ILE A 152 -1.13 -0.29 -3.85
C ILE A 152 -2.11 -0.18 -2.68
N SER A 153 -3.33 -0.70 -2.84
CA SER A 153 -4.36 -0.69 -1.78
C SER A 153 -3.85 -1.32 -0.46
N THR A 154 -3.08 -2.40 -0.54
CA THR A 154 -2.44 -3.03 0.63
C THR A 154 -1.52 -2.06 1.38
N LEU A 155 -0.78 -1.20 0.67
CA LEU A 155 0.07 -0.20 1.32
C LEU A 155 -0.76 0.86 2.06
N TRP A 156 -1.92 1.23 1.51
CA TRP A 156 -2.85 2.16 2.14
C TRP A 156 -3.48 1.59 3.40
N VAL A 157 -3.88 0.32 3.38
CA VAL A 157 -4.37 -0.41 4.57
C VAL A 157 -3.28 -0.43 5.64
N GLY A 158 -2.06 -0.81 5.26
CA GLY A 158 -0.91 -0.82 6.16
C GLY A 158 -0.64 0.55 6.77
N ALA A 159 -0.62 1.60 5.95
CA ALA A 159 -0.38 2.97 6.39
C ALA A 159 -1.47 3.50 7.33
N ALA A 160 -2.73 3.12 7.13
CA ALA A 160 -3.83 3.48 8.03
C ALA A 160 -3.69 2.78 9.38
N ILE A 161 -3.42 1.47 9.36
CA ILE A 161 -3.27 0.66 10.58
C ILE A 161 -2.05 1.09 11.38
N SER A 162 -0.94 1.45 10.73
CA SER A 162 0.32 1.78 11.40
C SER A 162 0.43 3.23 11.86
N GLY A 163 -0.52 4.11 11.46
CA GLY A 163 -0.48 5.54 11.77
C GLY A 163 0.37 6.40 10.82
N LEU A 164 0.66 5.92 9.61
CA LEU A 164 1.51 6.63 8.63
C LEU A 164 0.75 7.66 7.79
N VAL A 165 -0.58 7.50 7.60
CA VAL A 165 -1.41 8.38 6.75
C VAL A 165 -1.22 9.89 7.03
N PRO A 166 -1.19 10.37 8.29
CA PRO A 166 -0.98 11.79 8.58
C PRO A 166 0.34 12.34 8.03
N ARG A 167 1.38 11.51 7.92
CA ARG A 167 2.65 11.91 7.31
C ARG A 167 2.52 12.07 5.80
N ILE A 168 1.87 11.11 5.14
CA ILE A 168 1.64 11.16 3.69
C ILE A 168 0.82 12.40 3.33
N LEU A 169 -0.26 12.67 4.05
CA LEU A 169 -1.10 13.86 3.81
C LEU A 169 -0.32 15.17 3.98
N ARG A 170 0.58 15.25 4.97
CA ARG A 170 1.46 16.42 5.15
C ARG A 170 2.43 16.61 3.98
N LEU A 171 2.98 15.52 3.43
CA LEU A 171 3.87 15.58 2.27
C LEU A 171 3.11 16.07 1.02
N VAL A 172 1.89 15.56 0.81
CA VAL A 172 1.01 15.99 -0.29
C VAL A 172 0.61 17.46 -0.13
N GLN A 173 0.21 17.87 1.07
CA GLN A 173 -0.13 19.27 1.36
C GLN A 173 1.07 20.22 1.15
N GLY A 174 2.30 19.74 1.34
CA GLY A 174 3.52 20.51 1.12
C GLY A 174 3.81 20.81 -0.36
N GLY A 175 3.11 20.20 -1.31
CA GLY A 175 3.26 20.45 -2.75
C GLY A 175 4.53 19.86 -3.39
N THR A 176 5.43 19.29 -2.60
CA THR A 176 6.65 18.61 -3.06
C THR A 176 6.71 17.17 -2.52
N PRO A 177 5.74 16.30 -2.86
CA PRO A 177 5.80 14.90 -2.44
C PRO A 177 7.07 14.23 -3.01
N PRO A 178 7.70 13.31 -2.27
CA PRO A 178 8.85 12.59 -2.77
C PRO A 178 8.45 11.72 -3.96
N LEU A 179 9.32 11.66 -4.97
CA LEU A 179 9.16 10.85 -6.16
C LEU A 179 10.26 9.79 -6.22
N ASP A 180 9.92 8.59 -6.71
CA ASP A 180 10.89 7.51 -6.95
C ASP A 180 10.65 6.91 -8.34
N ARG A 181 11.70 6.82 -9.15
CA ARG A 181 11.63 6.33 -10.54
C ARG A 181 11.24 4.85 -10.62
N ASN A 182 11.47 4.08 -9.56
CA ASN A 182 11.08 2.68 -9.48
C ASN A 182 9.62 2.52 -9.03
N GLY A 183 8.96 3.61 -8.64
CA GLY A 183 7.59 3.63 -8.19
C GLY A 183 6.60 3.05 -9.19
N PHE A 184 6.50 3.68 -10.35
CA PHE A 184 5.59 3.25 -11.41
C PHE A 184 5.92 1.85 -11.97
N PRO A 185 7.18 1.51 -12.31
CA PRO A 185 7.52 0.16 -12.82
C PRO A 185 7.12 -0.98 -11.88
N TRP A 186 7.22 -0.77 -10.56
CA TRP A 186 6.86 -1.80 -9.58
C TRP A 186 5.37 -1.83 -9.27
N THR A 187 4.71 -0.68 -9.22
CA THR A 187 3.33 -0.60 -8.74
C THR A 187 2.29 -0.52 -9.85
N GLY A 188 2.71 -0.23 -11.08
CA GLY A 188 1.81 0.12 -12.18
C GLY A 188 0.98 1.39 -11.92
N SER A 189 1.28 2.14 -10.85
CA SER A 189 0.57 3.37 -10.47
C SER A 189 1.45 4.59 -10.74
N PRO A 190 1.13 5.40 -11.75
CA PRO A 190 1.85 6.63 -12.04
C PRO A 190 1.86 7.57 -10.83
N GLN A 191 3.02 8.18 -10.56
CA GLN A 191 3.26 9.07 -9.43
C GLN A 191 3.43 10.52 -9.90
N SER A 192 3.87 10.72 -11.15
CA SER A 192 4.07 12.04 -11.74
C SER A 192 3.99 11.98 -13.26
N PHE A 193 4.08 13.15 -13.90
CA PHE A 193 4.14 13.27 -15.35
C PHE A 193 5.33 12.52 -15.98
N MET A 194 6.39 12.26 -15.21
CA MET A 194 7.58 11.52 -15.67
C MET A 194 7.29 10.03 -15.92
N ASP A 195 6.19 9.51 -15.36
CA ASP A 195 5.78 8.10 -15.51
C ASP A 195 4.90 7.87 -16.74
N LEU A 196 4.41 8.95 -17.37
CA LEU A 196 3.58 8.87 -18.56
C LEU A 196 4.37 9.10 -19.84
N PRO A 197 4.02 8.43 -20.95
CA PRO A 197 4.59 8.75 -22.24
C PRO A 197 4.25 10.20 -22.61
N GLY A 198 5.23 10.95 -23.10
CA GLY A 198 5.03 12.33 -23.53
C GLY A 198 4.07 12.40 -24.72
N SER A 199 3.19 13.40 -24.74
CA SER A 199 2.26 13.67 -25.85
C SER A 199 2.83 14.67 -26.87
N GLY A 200 4.15 14.73 -27.02
CA GLY A 200 4.83 15.69 -27.88
C GLY A 200 4.79 15.30 -29.37
N PRO A 201 5.02 16.26 -30.30
CA PRO A 201 5.03 16.00 -31.74
C PRO A 201 6.08 14.96 -32.18
N TYR A 202 7.06 14.67 -31.32
CA TYR A 202 8.06 13.60 -31.51
C TYR A 202 7.48 12.17 -31.35
N PHE A 203 6.25 12.04 -30.87
CA PHE A 203 5.53 10.77 -30.71
C PHE A 203 4.31 10.72 -31.64
N SER A 204 4.53 10.80 -32.95
CA SER A 204 3.48 10.53 -33.94
C SER A 204 3.49 9.03 -34.28
N PRO A 205 2.44 8.25 -33.92
CA PRO A 205 2.29 6.89 -34.42
C PRO A 205 1.76 6.97 -35.86
N GLY A 206 2.68 7.12 -36.82
CA GLY A 206 2.31 7.19 -38.23
C GLY A 206 3.40 7.76 -39.13
N ALA A 207 4.48 7.01 -39.34
CA ALA A 207 5.31 7.04 -40.55
C ALA A 207 6.44 6.00 -40.50
N CYS A 208 6.11 4.70 -40.50
CA CYS A 208 6.89 3.74 -41.27
C CYS A 208 5.99 2.54 -41.57
N GLY A 209 5.59 2.46 -42.83
CA GLY A 209 4.62 1.51 -43.33
C GLY A 209 5.12 0.07 -43.36
N GLU A 210 4.14 -0.79 -43.60
CA GLU A 210 4.25 -2.21 -43.85
C GLU A 210 5.27 -2.56 -44.97
N ASN A 211 5.79 -3.78 -44.82
CA ASN A 211 6.34 -4.68 -45.85
C ASN A 211 7.76 -4.42 -46.37
N VAL A 212 8.59 -5.48 -46.24
CA VAL A 212 9.81 -5.90 -46.99
C VAL A 212 10.62 -6.74 -45.96
N ILE A 213 10.81 -8.07 -46.02
CA ILE A 213 10.83 -9.08 -47.09
C ILE A 213 10.46 -10.48 -46.51
N GLN A 214 9.97 -11.35 -47.40
CA GLN A 214 9.90 -12.82 -47.31
C GLN A 214 11.04 -13.52 -46.55
#